data_AF-A0A4Y2M8P5-F1
#
_entry.id   AF-A0A4Y2M8P5-F1
#
_cell.length_a   1.000
_cell.length_b   1.000
_cell.length_c   1.000
_cell.angle_alpha   90.00
_cell.angle_beta   90.00
_cell.angle_gamma   90.00
#
_symmetry.space_group_name_H-M   'P 1'
#
loop_
_entity.id
_entity.type
_entity.pdbx_description
1 polymer ?
#
loop_
_entity_poly.entity_id
_entity_poly.type
_entity_poly.pdbx_seq_one_letter_code
_entity_poly.pdbx_strand_id
1 'polypeptide(L)'
;METFQNQVIRYGGFVEWLPRSPDLTPLDFFLWGHIKGQVYATPPSTLQDLRRRITDAFASVTPTMLHNVEREIQSRVQMCIVANGEHFEQ
;
A
#
# COMPACT_ATOMS: atom_id res chain seq x y z
N MET A 1 11.66 2.17 17.64
CA MET A 1 11.00 3.27 16.91
C MET A 1 12.08 3.97 16.13
N GLU A 2 12.30 3.57 14.89
CA GLU A 2 13.28 4.21 14.02
C GLU A 2 12.63 5.42 13.35
N THR A 3 13.14 6.59 13.68
CA THR A 3 12.73 7.87 13.10
C THR A 3 13.44 8.08 11.77
N PHE A 4 12.72 7.93 10.66
CA PHE A 4 13.15 8.48 9.39
C PHE A 4 13.04 10.01 9.45
N GLN A 5 14.20 10.68 9.48
CA GLN A 5 14.34 12.13 9.25
C GLN A 5 13.41 13.06 10.05
N ASN A 6 13.15 12.76 11.32
CA ASN A 6 12.47 13.66 12.24
C ASN A 6 11.05 14.12 11.81
N GLN A 7 10.40 13.41 10.88
CA GLN A 7 9.05 13.72 10.43
C GLN A 7 8.12 12.54 10.71
N VAL A 8 7.16 12.78 11.60
CA VAL A 8 6.11 11.82 11.92
C VAL A 8 4.99 12.00 10.91
N ILE A 9 4.83 11.05 9.98
CA ILE A 9 3.66 11.00 9.09
C ILE A 9 2.51 10.40 9.91
N ARG A 10 1.79 11.27 10.63
CA ARG A 10 0.61 10.90 11.45
C ARG A 10 -0.67 11.22 10.68
N TYR A 11 -1.66 10.33 10.75
CA TYR A 11 -3.03 10.63 10.33
C TYR A 11 -3.55 11.83 11.15
N GLY A 12 -3.68 12.99 10.50
CA GLY A 12 -4.05 14.27 11.13
C GLY A 12 -2.95 15.33 11.24
N GLY A 13 -1.74 15.09 10.69
CA GLY A 13 -0.73 16.13 10.46
C GLY A 13 -0.87 16.75 9.07
N PHE A 14 -0.72 18.07 8.96
CA PHE A 14 -0.78 18.88 7.74
C PHE A 14 0.23 18.42 6.67
N VAL A 15 -0.09 17.35 5.95
CA VAL A 15 0.41 17.10 4.60
C VAL A 15 -0.84 16.98 3.74
N GLU A 16 -1.14 18.02 2.98
CA GLU A 16 -2.04 17.89 1.84
C GLU A 16 -1.43 16.83 0.93
N TRP A 17 -2.01 15.62 0.94
CA TRP A 17 -1.74 14.64 -0.08
C TRP A 17 -1.95 15.32 -1.43
N LEU A 18 -0.98 15.19 -2.35
CA LEU A 18 -1.14 15.67 -3.71
C LEU A 18 -2.46 15.10 -4.29
N PRO A 19 -3.30 15.92 -4.94
CA PRO A 19 -4.56 15.44 -5.47
C PRO A 19 -4.29 14.32 -6.49
N ARG A 20 -4.83 13.13 -6.22
CA ARG A 20 -4.70 11.90 -7.04
C ARG A 20 -3.30 11.27 -7.05
N SER A 21 -2.76 10.92 -5.88
CA SER A 21 -1.56 10.06 -5.79
C SER A 21 -1.88 8.65 -5.27
N PRO A 22 -2.67 7.82 -5.99
CA PRO A 22 -2.84 6.41 -5.63
C PRO A 22 -1.49 5.67 -5.59
N ASP A 23 -0.48 6.16 -6.31
CA ASP A 23 0.89 5.69 -6.28
C ASP A 23 1.59 5.89 -4.93
N LEU A 24 1.11 6.80 -4.09
CA LEU A 24 1.69 7.06 -2.77
C LEU A 24 0.92 6.40 -1.63
N THR A 25 -0.22 5.75 -1.92
CA THR A 25 -1.00 5.04 -0.92
C THR A 25 -0.65 3.55 -0.95
N PRO A 26 0.00 2.99 0.09
CA PRO A 26 0.36 1.56 0.17
C PRO A 26 -0.83 0.61 0.03
N LEU A 27 -2.00 1.09 0.44
CA LEU A 27 -3.24 0.35 0.29
C LEU A 27 -3.59 0.14 -1.19
N ASP A 28 -3.44 1.17 -2.01
CA ASP A 28 -3.89 1.17 -3.40
C ASP A 28 -2.91 0.41 -4.31
N PHE A 29 -1.60 0.65 -4.20
CA PHE A 29 -0.62 0.01 -5.09
C PHE A 29 -0.23 -1.42 -4.66
N PHE A 30 -0.31 -1.75 -3.36
CA PHE A 30 0.11 -3.06 -2.85
C PHE A 30 -1.07 -3.85 -2.28
N LEU A 31 -1.69 -3.38 -1.20
CA LEU A 31 -2.57 -4.24 -0.39
C LEU A 31 -3.78 -4.69 -1.21
N TRP A 32 -4.42 -3.80 -1.95
CA TRP A 32 -5.60 -4.15 -2.74
C TRP A 32 -5.29 -5.09 -3.91
N GLY A 33 -4.14 -4.93 -4.58
CA GLY A 33 -3.68 -5.89 -5.57
C GLY A 33 -3.43 -7.27 -4.96
N HIS A 34 -2.72 -7.31 -3.83
CA HIS A 34 -2.35 -8.54 -3.14
C HIS A 34 -3.56 -9.32 -2.61
N ILE A 35 -4.47 -8.64 -1.89
CA ILE A 35 -5.67 -9.26 -1.31
C ILE A 35 -6.61 -9.75 -2.43
N LYS A 36 -6.84 -8.94 -3.48
CA LYS A 36 -7.68 -9.37 -4.61
C LYS A 36 -7.09 -10.60 -5.31
N GLY A 37 -5.78 -10.63 -5.52
CA GLY A 37 -5.08 -11.75 -6.15
C GLY A 37 -5.31 -13.06 -5.40
N GLN A 38 -5.32 -13.04 -4.06
CA GLN A 38 -5.57 -14.22 -3.25
C GLN A 38 -7.05 -14.59 -3.16
N VAL A 39 -7.92 -13.63 -2.87
CA VAL A 39 -9.35 -13.85 -2.67
C VAL A 39 -9.99 -14.41 -3.95
N TYR A 40 -9.61 -13.87 -5.10
CA TYR A 40 -10.15 -14.22 -6.41
C TYR A 40 -9.24 -15.14 -7.24
N ALA A 41 -8.20 -15.75 -6.63
CA ALA A 41 -7.38 -16.78 -7.29
C ALA A 41 -8.25 -17.92 -7.86
N THR A 42 -9.35 -18.22 -7.18
CA THR A 42 -10.46 -19.03 -7.70
C THR A 42 -11.79 -18.33 -7.41
N PRO A 43 -12.86 -18.58 -8.18
CA PRO A 43 -14.17 -18.03 -7.88
C PRO A 43 -14.66 -18.47 -6.48
N PRO A 44 -15.00 -17.53 -5.59
CA PRO A 44 -15.58 -17.88 -4.29
C PRO A 44 -17.00 -18.43 -4.49
N SER A 45 -17.30 -19.54 -3.84
CA SER A 45 -18.56 -20.28 -4.05
C SER A 45 -19.68 -19.86 -3.10
N THR A 46 -19.36 -19.20 -1.99
CA THR A 46 -20.34 -18.66 -1.03
C THR A 46 -19.84 -17.37 -0.39
N LEU A 47 -20.75 -16.60 0.24
CA LEU A 47 -20.38 -15.43 1.02
C LEU A 47 -19.47 -15.78 2.22
N GLN A 48 -19.67 -16.95 2.84
CA GLN A 48 -18.84 -17.41 3.94
C GLN A 48 -17.43 -17.72 3.48
N ASP A 49 -17.29 -18.38 2.32
CA ASP A 49 -16.00 -18.65 1.70
C ASP A 49 -15.27 -17.34 1.34
N LEU A 50 -15.99 -16.37 0.75
CA LEU A 50 -15.44 -15.05 0.47
C LEU A 50 -14.91 -14.36 1.74
N ARG A 51 -15.70 -14.34 2.82
CA ARG A 51 -15.28 -13.75 4.11
C ARG A 51 -14.03 -14.43 4.67
N ARG A 52 -14.01 -15.76 4.67
CA ARG A 52 -12.84 -16.54 5.12
C ARG A 52 -11.60 -16.19 4.31
N ARG A 53 -11.69 -16.18 2.98
CA ARG A 53 -10.57 -15.85 2.10
C ARG A 53 -10.04 -14.44 2.31
N ILE A 54 -10.91 -13.46 2.56
CA ILE A 54 -10.49 -12.11 2.90
C ILE A 54 -9.66 -12.15 4.19
N THR A 55 -10.17 -12.78 5.26
CA THR A 55 -9.44 -12.92 6.52
C THR A 55 -8.10 -13.63 6.35
N ASP A 56 -8.06 -14.74 5.60
CA ASP A 56 -6.84 -15.50 5.34
C ASP A 56 -5.82 -14.69 4.52
N ALA A 57 -6.28 -13.96 3.50
CA ALA A 57 -5.42 -13.08 2.70
C ALA A 57 -4.78 -11.99 3.56
N PHE A 58 -5.53 -11.37 4.46
CA PHE A 58 -4.97 -10.39 5.41
C PHE A 58 -3.99 -11.04 6.40
N ALA A 59 -4.29 -12.24 6.89
CA ALA A 59 -3.41 -12.98 7.80
C ALA A 59 -2.10 -13.44 7.13
N SER A 60 -2.10 -13.62 5.81
CA SER A 60 -0.92 -14.00 5.03
C SER A 60 0.09 -12.85 4.82
N VAL A 61 -0.30 -11.60 5.10
CA VAL A 61 0.59 -10.45 4.95
C VAL A 61 1.72 -10.56 5.97
N THR A 62 2.93 -10.77 5.48
CA THR A 62 4.10 -10.97 6.33
C THR A 62 4.80 -9.64 6.65
N PRO A 63 5.55 -9.57 7.77
CA PRO A 63 6.40 -8.42 8.05
C PRO A 63 7.36 -8.10 6.90
N THR A 64 7.94 -9.09 6.22
CA THR A 64 8.84 -8.89 5.09
C THR A 64 8.16 -8.15 3.93
N MET A 65 6.89 -8.44 3.65
CA MET A 65 6.12 -7.73 2.63
C MET A 65 5.91 -6.27 3.01
N LEU A 66 5.64 -5.99 4.30
CA LEU A 66 5.51 -4.62 4.79
C LEU A 66 6.82 -3.83 4.66
N HIS A 67 7.96 -4.44 4.98
CA HIS A 67 9.27 -3.79 4.77
C HIS A 67 9.54 -3.51 3.28
N ASN A 68 9.09 -4.39 2.37
CA ASN A 68 9.20 -4.12 0.92
C ASN A 68 8.34 -2.92 0.52
N VAL A 69 7.12 -2.85 1.04
CA VAL A 69 6.21 -1.73 0.81
C VAL A 69 6.80 -0.42 1.32
N GLU A 70 7.42 -0.42 2.51
CA GLU A 70 8.12 0.76 3.04
C GLU A 70 9.22 1.25 2.10
N ARG A 71 10.03 0.33 1.56
CA ARG A 71 11.07 0.68 0.57
C ARG A 71 10.49 1.22 -0.73
N GLU A 72 9.39 0.63 -1.22
CA GLU A 72 8.69 1.12 -2.41
C GLU A 72 8.11 2.53 -2.19
N ILE A 73 7.55 2.83 -1.02
CA ILE A 73 7.09 4.19 -0.68
C ILE A 73 8.27 5.16 -0.77
N GLN A 74 9.40 4.83 -0.16
CA GLN A 74 10.59 5.69 -0.20
C GLN A 74 11.07 5.94 -1.63
N SER A 75 11.11 4.88 -2.45
CA SER A 75 11.44 4.98 -3.87
C SER A 75 10.47 5.90 -4.63
N ARG A 76 9.17 5.72 -4.41
CA ARG A 76 8.11 6.51 -5.07
C ARG A 76 8.12 7.97 -4.65
N VAL A 77 8.34 8.26 -3.37
CA VAL A 77 8.53 9.63 -2.88
C VAL A 77 9.75 10.28 -3.54
N GLN A 78 10.86 9.55 -3.68
CA GLN A 78 12.04 10.06 -4.36
C GLN A 78 11.76 10.35 -5.85
N MET A 79 11.01 9.47 -6.52
CA MET A 79 10.58 9.69 -7.91
C MET A 79 9.65 10.91 -8.04
N CYS A 80 8.69 11.11 -7.13
CA CYS A 80 7.87 12.32 -7.09
C CYS A 80 8.73 13.59 -7.04
N ILE A 81 9.76 13.60 -6.19
CA ILE A 81 10.66 14.75 -6.02
C ILE A 81 11.41 15.03 -7.32
N VAL A 82 11.94 13.98 -7.97
CA VAL A 82 12.65 14.11 -9.26
C VAL A 82 11.71 14.58 -10.37
N ALA A 83 10.48 14.11 -10.38
CA ALA A 83 9.43 14.51 -11.33
C ALA A 83 8.79 15.86 -11.00
N ASN A 84 9.29 16.61 -10.00
CA ASN A 84 8.71 17.87 -9.55
C ASN A 84 7.20 17.78 -9.24
N GLY A 85 6.74 16.64 -8.74
CA GLY A 85 5.35 16.36 -8.40
C GLY A 85 4.45 15.95 -9.56
N GLU A 86 4.98 15.75 -10.77
CA GLU A 86 4.21 15.17 -11.89
C GLU A 86 3.98 13.65 -11.72
N HIS A 87 3.01 13.12 -12.48
CA HIS A 87 2.70 11.70 -12.49
C HIS A 87 3.85 10.91 -13.12
N PHE A 88 4.25 9.80 -12.50
CA PHE A 88 5.24 8.87 -13.05
C PHE A 88 4.70 7.44 -12.94
N GLU A 89 4.96 6.64 -13.97
CA GLU A 89 4.71 5.19 -13.96
C GLU A 89 6.03 4.47 -13.61
N GLN A 90 5.93 3.35 -12.88
CA GLN A 90 7.05 2.49 -12.50
C GLN A 90 7.04 1.20 -13.33
#